data_AF-A0A9E5NKR7-F1
#
_entry.id   AF-A0A9E5NKR7-F1
#
_cell.length_a   1.000
_cell.length_b   1.000
_cell.length_c   1.000
_cell.angle_alpha   90.00
_cell.angle_beta   90.00
_cell.angle_gamma   90.00
#
_symmetry.space_group_name_H-M   'P 1'
#
loop_
_entity.id
_entity.type
_entity.pdbx_description
1 polymer ?
#
loop_
_entity_poly.entity_id
_entity_poly.type
_entity_poly.pdbx_seq_one_letter_code
_entity_poly.pdbx_strand_id
1 'polypeptide(L)'
;NETGSECNLPGLATNWEESDDHLVWTFHLREDVTWSDGTPSTADDHIFTINMVTNPEFGSHHTGQFKDVVGYQEFQDGAADSLAGVQKI
;
A
#
# COMPACT_ATOMS: atom_id res chain seq x y z
N ASN A 1 -24.51 15.09 -6.65
CA ASN A 1 -23.30 15.68 -7.26
C ASN A 1 -22.86 16.82 -6.38
N GLU A 2 -22.12 16.52 -5.31
CA GLU A 2 -21.62 17.47 -4.30
C GLU A 2 -20.30 16.87 -3.79
N THR A 3 -19.15 17.29 -4.35
CA THR A 3 -18.22 18.32 -3.81
C THR A 3 -17.51 17.92 -2.51
N GLY A 4 -16.29 17.43 -2.66
CA GLY A 4 -15.08 18.02 -2.09
C GLY A 4 -14.92 18.10 -0.56
N SER A 5 -13.82 17.48 -0.09
CA SER A 5 -13.13 17.77 1.18
C SER A 5 -13.78 17.29 2.47
N GLU A 6 -13.81 15.96 2.66
CA GLU A 6 -13.45 15.44 3.98
C GLU A 6 -11.94 15.54 4.14
N CYS A 7 -11.52 16.59 4.85
CA CYS A 7 -10.14 16.88 5.24
C CYS A 7 -9.61 15.80 6.20
N ASN A 8 -9.27 14.62 5.68
CA ASN A 8 -8.44 13.65 6.38
C ASN A 8 -6.97 14.07 6.21
N LEU A 9 -6.48 14.78 7.23
CA LEU A 9 -5.11 15.10 7.66
C LEU A 9 -3.95 14.64 6.74
N PRO A 10 -2.91 15.47 6.50
CA PRO A 10 -1.71 15.02 5.78
C PRO A 10 -1.00 13.93 6.59
N GLY A 11 -1.26 12.67 6.20
CA GLY A 11 -0.53 11.51 6.68
C GLY A 11 0.83 11.43 6.01
N LEU A 12 1.25 10.21 5.67
CA LEU A 12 2.51 10.01 4.97
C LEU A 12 2.44 10.38 3.48
N ALA A 13 1.25 10.30 2.87
CA ALA A 13 1.03 10.74 1.50
C ALA A 13 0.77 12.25 1.44
N THR A 14 1.50 12.95 0.58
CA THR A 14 1.28 14.35 0.22
C THR A 14 0.06 14.53 -0.68
N ASN A 15 -0.19 13.57 -1.57
CA ASN A 15 -1.33 13.50 -2.45
C ASN A 15 -1.49 12.07 -3.02
N TRP A 16 -2.57 11.83 -3.75
CA TRP A 16 -2.78 10.60 -4.51
C TRP A 16 -3.49 10.89 -5.83
N GLU A 17 -3.28 10.00 -6.79
CA GLU A 17 -3.93 9.98 -8.09
C GLU A 17 -4.77 8.69 -8.21
N GLU A 18 -5.87 8.80 -8.91
CA GLU A 18 -6.82 7.71 -9.15
C GLU A 18 -7.03 7.57 -10.66
N SER A 19 -6.96 6.34 -11.18
CA SER A 19 -7.24 6.06 -12.59
C SER A 19 -8.74 6.18 -12.91
N ASP A 20 -9.07 6.43 -14.18
CA ASP A 20 -10.46 6.58 -14.65
C ASP A 20 -11.36 5.37 -14.35
N ASP A 21 -10.78 4.17 -14.22
CA ASP A 21 -11.48 2.93 -13.89
C ASP A 21 -11.53 2.62 -12.37
N HIS A 22 -10.94 3.49 -11.54
CA HIS A 22 -10.85 3.35 -10.08
C HIS A 22 -10.06 2.13 -9.59
N LEU A 23 -9.26 1.49 -10.47
CA LEU A 23 -8.51 0.27 -10.16
C LEU A 23 -7.04 0.53 -9.81
N VAL A 24 -6.50 1.70 -10.15
CA VAL A 24 -5.10 2.08 -9.87
C VAL A 24 -5.08 3.35 -9.04
N TRP A 25 -4.41 3.25 -7.90
CA TRP A 25 -4.19 4.35 -6.97
C TRP A 25 -2.68 4.59 -6.83
N THR A 26 -2.24 5.81 -7.12
CA THR A 26 -0.83 6.21 -6.97
C THR A 26 -0.69 7.15 -5.79
N PHE A 27 0.11 6.80 -4.80
CA PHE A 27 0.33 7.63 -3.60
C PHE A 27 1.70 8.30 -3.66
N HIS A 28 1.73 9.61 -3.47
CA HIS A 28 2.96 10.41 -3.43
C HIS A 28 3.39 10.62 -1.99
N LEU A 29 4.45 9.94 -1.54
CA LEU A 29 4.90 9.99 -0.15
C LEU A 29 5.73 11.24 0.16
N ARG A 30 5.70 11.66 1.42
CA ARG A 30 6.60 12.69 1.95
C ARG A 30 8.04 12.21 1.96
N GLU A 31 8.96 13.06 1.52
CA GLU A 31 10.40 12.78 1.52
C GLU A 31 11.11 13.28 2.79
N ASP A 32 10.41 14.05 3.64
CA ASP A 32 10.95 14.67 4.85
C ASP A 32 10.72 13.83 6.12
N VAL A 33 10.37 12.56 5.97
CA VAL A 33 10.01 11.65 7.07
C VAL A 33 11.11 10.62 7.29
N THR A 34 11.53 10.49 8.55
CA THR A 34 12.50 9.48 9.00
C THR A 34 11.92 8.64 10.12
N TRP A 35 12.31 7.37 10.17
CA TRP A 35 12.13 6.52 11.33
C TRP A 35 12.89 7.07 12.55
N SER A 36 12.54 6.61 13.74
CA SER A 36 13.12 7.10 15.00
C SER A 36 14.64 6.88 15.12
N ASP A 37 15.21 5.98 14.31
CA ASP A 37 16.64 5.70 14.23
C ASP A 37 17.38 6.60 13.21
N GLY A 38 16.66 7.48 12.51
CA GLY A 38 17.17 8.39 11.49
C GLY A 38 17.16 7.83 10.06
N THR A 39 16.72 6.59 9.86
CA THR A 39 16.58 6.00 8.52
C THR A 39 15.44 6.70 7.77
N PRO A 40 15.62 7.15 6.51
CA PRO A 40 14.53 7.71 5.71
C PRO A 40 13.38 6.72 5.54
N SER A 41 12.14 7.18 5.69
CA SER A 41 10.95 6.40 5.35
C SER A 41 10.75 6.42 3.84
N THR A 42 10.68 5.24 3.23
CA THR A 42 10.62 5.11 1.75
C THR A 42 9.43 4.26 1.33
N ALA A 43 9.03 4.37 0.05
CA ALA A 43 7.99 3.51 -0.53
C ALA A 43 8.26 2.00 -0.35
N ASP A 44 9.53 1.60 -0.30
CA ASP A 44 9.92 0.20 -0.10
C ASP A 44 9.49 -0.32 1.28
N ASP A 45 9.50 0.52 2.33
CA ASP A 45 9.04 0.15 3.68
C ASP A 45 7.54 -0.14 3.71
N HIS A 46 6.76 0.59 2.91
CA HIS A 46 5.31 0.42 2.80
C HIS A 46 4.96 -0.82 1.98
N ILE A 47 5.65 -1.03 0.85
CA ILE A 47 5.53 -2.24 0.02
C ILE A 47 5.88 -3.48 0.87
N PHE A 48 6.98 -3.41 1.63
CA PHE A 48 7.36 -4.47 2.56
C PHE A 48 6.25 -4.75 3.57
N THR A 49 5.71 -3.72 4.22
CA THR A 49 4.67 -3.88 5.24
C THR A 49 3.40 -4.51 4.68
N ILE A 50 2.96 -4.06 3.50
CA ILE A 50 1.76 -4.60 2.83
C ILE A 50 1.97 -6.08 2.47
N ASN A 51 3.13 -6.43 1.91
CA ASN A 51 3.45 -7.82 1.59
C ASN A 51 3.58 -8.68 2.85
N MET A 52 4.21 -8.20 3.91
CA MET A 52 4.31 -8.90 5.20
C MET A 52 2.93 -9.16 5.80
N VAL A 53 2.06 -8.15 5.86
CA VAL A 53 0.69 -8.29 6.39
C VAL A 53 -0.14 -9.27 5.57
N THR A 54 0.13 -9.37 4.27
CA THR A 54 -0.59 -10.27 3.37
C THR A 54 0.03 -11.67 3.31
N ASN A 55 1.27 -11.86 3.76
CA ASN A 55 1.95 -13.14 3.72
C ASN A 55 1.19 -14.18 4.58
N PRO A 56 0.75 -15.32 4.01
CA PRO A 56 0.03 -16.34 4.76
C PRO A 56 0.86 -16.95 5.92
N GLU A 57 2.19 -16.99 5.81
CA GLU A 57 3.08 -17.48 6.87
C GLU A 57 3.18 -16.51 8.05
N PHE A 58 3.02 -15.20 7.81
CA PHE A 58 3.03 -14.19 8.86
C PHE A 58 1.76 -14.26 9.73
N GLY A 59 0.65 -14.75 9.18
CA GLY A 59 -0.57 -15.06 9.94
C GLY A 59 -1.33 -13.85 10.46
N SER A 60 -1.27 -12.70 9.76
CA SER A 60 -1.98 -11.48 10.17
C SER A 60 -3.50 -11.63 10.09
N HIS A 61 -4.21 -11.10 11.08
CA HIS A 61 -5.67 -10.94 11.04
C HIS A 61 -6.15 -9.96 9.95
N HIS A 62 -5.25 -9.15 9.39
CA HIS A 62 -5.56 -8.14 8.37
C HIS A 62 -5.34 -8.63 6.94
N THR A 63 -4.88 -9.87 6.73
CA THR A 63 -4.57 -10.43 5.40
C THR A 63 -5.70 -10.19 4.39
N GLY A 64 -6.96 -10.45 4.78
CA GLY A 64 -8.12 -10.31 3.90
C GLY A 64 -8.46 -8.88 3.48
N GLN A 65 -7.81 -7.85 4.03
CA GLN A 65 -7.97 -6.46 3.58
C GLN A 65 -7.42 -6.24 2.16
N PHE A 66 -6.50 -7.09 1.71
CA PHE A 66 -5.83 -6.97 0.41
C PHE A 66 -6.37 -7.94 -0.65
N LYS A 67 -7.52 -8.60 -0.39
CA LYS A 67 -8.06 -9.67 -1.25
C LYS A 67 -8.36 -9.24 -2.70
N ASP A 68 -8.65 -7.95 -2.89
CA ASP A 68 -9.02 -7.39 -4.19
C ASP A 68 -7.81 -6.78 -4.93
N VAL A 69 -6.60 -6.89 -4.35
CA VAL A 69 -5.35 -6.47 -4.98
C VAL A 69 -4.85 -7.54 -5.95
N VAL A 70 -4.36 -7.10 -7.11
CA VAL A 70 -3.80 -8.00 -8.14
C VAL A 70 -2.67 -8.85 -7.54
N GLY A 71 -2.73 -10.16 -7.78
CA GLY A 71 -1.75 -11.13 -7.26
C GLY A 71 -2.06 -11.68 -5.87
N TYR A 72 -3.17 -11.28 -5.23
CA TYR A 72 -3.52 -11.77 -3.89
C TYR A 72 -3.64 -13.29 -3.83
N GLN A 73 -4.43 -13.90 -4.72
CA GLN A 73 -4.69 -15.34 -4.68
C GLN A 73 -3.40 -16.13 -4.96
N GLU A 74 -2.61 -15.71 -5.94
CA GLU A 74 -1.32 -16.31 -6.25
C GLU A 74 -0.35 -16.23 -5.07
N PHE A 75 -0.35 -15.11 -4.35
CA PHE A 75 0.47 -14.97 -3.14
C PHE A 75 -0.03 -15.87 -2.00
N GLN A 76 -1.36 -15.96 -1.80
CA GLN A 76 -1.93 -16.86 -0.78
C GLN A 76 -1.67 -18.34 -1.09
N ASP A 77 -1.69 -18.73 -2.36
CA ASP A 77 -1.45 -20.10 -2.81
C ASP A 77 0.05 -20.48 -2.86
N GLY A 78 0.94 -19.53 -2.55
CA GLY A 78 2.40 -19.72 -2.62
C GLY A 78 2.94 -19.79 -4.05
N ALA A 79 2.16 -19.33 -5.04
CA ALA A 79 2.57 -19.24 -6.44
C ALA A 79 3.29 -17.92 -6.77
N ALA A 80 3.24 -16.93 -5.87
CA ALA A 80 3.96 -15.67 -5.93
C ALA A 80 4.55 -15.32 -4.56
N ASP A 81 5.63 -14.52 -4.54
CA ASP A 81 6.30 -14.09 -3.30
C ASP A 81 5.76 -12.75 -2.75
N SER A 82 4.90 -12.06 -3.50
CA SER A 82 4.37 -10.74 -3.17
C SER A 82 3.11 -10.39 -3.98
N LEU A 83 2.42 -9.33 -3.58
CA LEU A 83 1.29 -8.75 -4.32
C LEU A 83 1.78 -8.03 -5.58
N ALA A 84 1.45 -8.57 -6.75
CA ALA A 84 1.79 -7.98 -8.05
C ALA A 84 1.18 -6.56 -8.25
N GLY A 85 0.06 -6.27 -7.60
CA GLY A 85 -0.61 -4.96 -7.65
C GLY A 85 0.04 -3.86 -6.81
N VAL A 86 1.04 -4.18 -5.97
CA VAL A 86 1.69 -3.22 -5.07
C VAL A 86 3.13 -3.00 -5.53
N GLN A 87 3.37 -1.87 -6.18
CA GLN A 87 4.65 -1.57 -6.82
C GLN A 87 5.04 -0.10 -6.62
N LYS A 88 6.36 0.15 -6.68
CA LYS A 88 6.95 1.50 -6.75
C LYS A 88 7.08 1.90 -8.22
N ILE A 89 6.79 3.17 -8.52
CA ILE A 89 6.85 3.77 -9.87
C ILE A 89 8.14 4.57 -10.03
#